data_AF-A0A125RAB0-F1
#
_entry.id   AF-A0A125RAB0-F1
#
_cell.length_a   1.000
_cell.length_b   1.000
_cell.length_c   1.000
_cell.angle_alpha   90.00
_cell.angle_beta   90.00
_cell.angle_gamma   90.00
#
_symmetry.space_group_name_H-M   'P 1'
#
loop_
_entity.id
_entity.type
_entity.pdbx_description
1 polymer ?
#
loop_
_entity_poly.entity_id
_entity_poly.type
_entity_poly.pdbx_seq_one_letter_code
_entity_poly.pdbx_strand_id
1 'polypeptide(L)' 'MDSGKILAIIGYLLAICFPLIGIIYGLILYFAKGDDAYIKKHAKYIIIVGLVLLCISFVLMMVYNISVFTFYQLK' A
#
# COMPACT_ATOMS: atom_id res chain seq x y z
N MET A 1 9.19 21.71 -10.43
CA MET A 1 8.20 20.64 -10.17
C MET A 1 7.70 20.83 -8.74
N ASP A 2 6.40 21.03 -8.53
CA ASP A 2 5.86 21.34 -7.20
C ASP A 2 6.19 20.23 -6.20
N SER A 3 6.82 20.57 -5.07
CA SER A 3 7.29 19.61 -4.07
C SER A 3 6.19 18.67 -3.55
N GLY A 4 4.92 19.09 -3.59
CA GLY A 4 3.76 18.25 -3.25
C GLY A 4 3.52 17.09 -4.20
N LYS A 5 3.76 17.27 -5.51
CA LYS A 5 3.61 16.21 -6.52
C LYS A 5 4.70 15.15 -6.34
N ILE A 6 5.92 15.58 -6.03
CA ILE A 6 7.05 14.68 -5.73
C ILE A 6 6.74 13.80 -4.53
N LEU A 7 6.26 14.37 -3.41
CA LEU A 7 5.91 13.58 -2.22
C LEU A 7 4.81 12.55 -2.49
N ALA A 8 3.81 12.90 -3.31
CA ALA A 8 2.75 11.98 -3.68
C ALA A 8 3.29 10.80 -4.51
N ILE A 9 4.11 11.08 -5.53
CA ILE A 9 4.73 10.05 -6.38
C ILE A 9 5.60 9.10 -5.54
N ILE A 10 6.43 9.65 -4.65
CA ILE A 10 7.27 8.86 -3.73
C ILE A 10 6.40 7.95 -2.86
N GLY A 11 5.30 8.47 -2.32
CA GLY A 11 4.39 7.69 -1.48
C GLY A 11 3.71 6.53 -2.23
N TYR A 12 3.33 6.72 -3.49
CA TYR A 12 2.79 5.64 -4.31
C TYR A 12 3.84 4.57 -4.62
N LEU A 13 5.06 4.97 -4.99
CA LEU A 13 6.16 4.03 -5.22
C LEU A 13 6.45 3.20 -3.97
N LEU A 14 6.48 3.84 -2.79
CA LEU A 14 6.62 3.18 -1.50
C LEU A 14 5.46 2.20 -1.23
N ALA A 15 4.22 2.57 -1.50
CA ALA A 15 3.07 1.68 -1.30
C ALA A 15 3.04 0.47 -2.23
N ILE A 16 3.55 0.61 -3.46
CA ILE A 16 3.64 -0.49 -4.42
C ILE A 16 4.74 -1.46 -4.01
N CYS A 17 5.94 -0.96 -3.67
CA CYS A 17 7.06 -1.81 -3.28
C CYS A 17 6.87 -2.43 -1.88
N PHE A 18 6.34 -1.66 -0.93
CA PHE A 18 6.20 -2.03 0.46
C PHE A 18 4.85 -1.54 1.01
N PRO A 19 3.77 -2.32 0.86
CA PRO A 19 2.41 -1.90 1.21
C PRO A 19 2.28 -1.34 2.63
N LEU A 20 2.92 -1.98 3.61
CA LEU A 20 2.96 -1.51 5.00
C LEU A 20 3.64 -0.14 5.15
N ILE A 21 4.80 0.05 4.51
CA ILE A 21 5.54 1.32 4.59
C ILE A 21 4.76 2.42 3.87
N GLY A 22 4.11 2.11 2.74
CA GLY A 22 3.21 3.03 2.05
C GLY A 22 2.03 3.49 2.91
N ILE A 23 1.40 2.59 3.67
CA ILE A 23 0.33 2.95 4.60
C ILE A 23 0.85 3.91 5.68
N ILE A 24 1.99 3.58 6.31
CA ILE A 24 2.61 4.43 7.34
C ILE A 24 2.96 5.81 6.76
N TYR A 25 3.60 5.84 5.60
CA TYR A 25 3.94 7.09 4.92
C TYR A 25 2.70 7.91 4.57
N GLY A 26 1.64 7.27 4.05
CA GLY A 26 0.38 7.93 3.76
C GLY A 26 -0.29 8.52 5.01
N LEU A 27 -0.22 7.83 6.15
CA LEU A 27 -0.70 8.36 7.44
C LEU A 27 0.13 9.57 7.89
N ILE A 28 1.45 9.49 7.83
CA ILE A 28 2.34 10.62 8.15
C ILE A 28 2.01 11.81 7.25
N LEU A 29 1.85 11.59 5.95
CA LEU A 29 1.51 12.62 4.98
C LEU A 29 0.15 13.27 5.27
N TYR A 30 -0.83 12.47 5.70
CA TYR A 30 -2.18 12.91 6.04
C TYR A 30 -2.20 13.85 7.26
N PHE A 31 -1.40 13.55 8.28
CA PHE A 31 -1.33 14.36 9.51
C PHE A 31 -0.35 15.53 9.40
N ALA A 32 0.80 15.37 8.73
CA ALA A 32 1.86 16.37 8.69
C ALA A 32 1.57 17.56 7.75
N LYS A 33 0.75 17.37 6.71
CA LYS A 33 0.38 18.42 5.73
C LYS A 33 -1.12 18.74 5.72
N GLY A 34 -1.72 18.76 6.91
CA GLY A 34 -3.17 18.84 7.12
C GLY A 34 -3.91 20.00 6.43
N ASP A 35 -3.21 21.10 6.09
CA ASP A 35 -3.77 22.30 5.44
C ASP A 35 -3.84 22.20 3.91
N ASP A 36 -3.08 21.31 3.26
CA ASP A 36 -3.07 21.18 1.80
C ASP A 36 -4.05 20.08 1.35
N ALA A 37 -5.21 20.52 0.83
CA ALA A 37 -6.27 19.63 0.37
C ALA A 37 -5.82 18.65 -0.73
N TYR A 38 -4.87 19.04 -1.59
CA TYR A 38 -4.33 18.18 -2.64
C TYR A 38 -3.53 17.03 -2.03
N ILE A 39 -2.60 17.36 -1.12
CA ILE A 39 -1.75 16.36 -0.47
C ILE A 39 -2.57 15.44 0.42
N LYS A 40 -3.57 15.95 1.11
CA LYS A 40 -4.48 15.16 1.95
C LYS A 40 -5.29 14.14 1.15
N LYS A 41 -5.73 14.52 -0.06
CA LYS A 41 -6.42 13.60 -0.99
C LYS A 41 -5.49 12.48 -1.45
N HIS A 42 -4.25 12.81 -1.84
CA HIS A 42 -3.27 11.81 -2.27
C HIS A 42 -2.80 10.92 -1.13
N ALA A 43 -2.61 11.46 0.07
CA ALA A 43 -2.31 10.69 1.27
C ALA A 43 -3.34 9.58 1.52
N LYS A 44 -4.64 9.92 1.45
CA LYS A 44 -5.74 8.94 1.56
C LYS A 44 -5.64 7.86 0.49
N TYR A 45 -5.36 8.21 -0.75
CA TYR A 45 -5.23 7.22 -1.81
C TYR A 45 -4.00 6.33 -1.64
N ILE A 46 -2.87 6.86 -1.18
CA ILE A 46 -1.67 6.06 -0.88
C ILE A 46 -2.00 5.01 0.19
N ILE A 47 -2.74 5.40 1.23
CA ILE A 47 -3.22 4.46 2.27
C ILE A 47 -4.13 3.39 1.66
N ILE A 48 -5.11 3.79 0.86
CA ILE A 48 -6.06 2.86 0.22
C ILE A 48 -5.33 1.87 -0.69
N VAL A 49 -4.41 2.35 -1.53
CA VAL A 49 -3.62 1.49 -2.43
C VAL A 49 -2.77 0.51 -1.64
N GLY A 50 -2.08 0.98 -0.58
CA GLY A 50 -1.31 0.10 0.30
C GLY A 50 -2.18 -0.98 0.96
N LEU A 51 -3.36 -0.62 1.45
CA LEU A 51 -4.29 -1.57 2.06
C LEU A 51 -4.79 -2.62 1.06
N VAL A 52 -5.16 -2.20 -0.15
CA VAL A 52 -5.62 -3.10 -1.23
C VAL A 52 -4.51 -4.07 -1.63
N LEU A 53 -3.28 -3.60 -1.81
CA LEU A 53 -2.14 -4.46 -2.13
C LEU A 53 -1.82 -5.46 -1.02
N LEU A 54 -2.00 -5.06 0.24
CA LEU A 54 -1.83 -5.94 1.39
C LEU A 54 -2.89 -7.04 1.40
N CYS A 55 -4.17 -6.70 1.16
CA CYS A 55 -5.25 -7.68 1.01
C CYS A 55 -5.01 -8.65 -0.15
N ILE A 56 -4.60 -8.17 -1.32
CA ILE A 56 -4.28 -9.01 -2.48
C ILE A 56 -3.13 -9.98 -2.13
N SER A 57 -2.07 -9.48 -1.49
CA SER A 57 -0.94 -10.29 -1.06
C SER A 57 -1.36 -11.40 -0.08
N PHE A 58 -2.26 -11.08 0.85
CA PHE A 58 -2.80 -12.04 1.80
C PHE A 58 -3.63 -13.14 1.12
N VAL A 59 -4.50 -12.76 0.19
CA VAL A 59 -5.31 -13.72 -0.59
C VAL A 59 -4.41 -14.64 -1.41
N LEU A 60 -3.41 -14.09 -2.11
CA LEU A 60 -2.46 -14.88 -2.90
C LEU A 60 -1.67 -15.85 -2.01
N MET A 61 -1.23 -15.40 -0.83
CA MET A 61 -0.53 -16.26 0.13
C MET A 61 -1.43 -17.40 0.61
N MET A 62 -2.70 -17.14 0.91
CA MET A 62 -3.65 -18.20 1.29
C MET A 62 -3.83 -19.23 0.18
N VAL A 63 -4.07 -18.77 -1.05
CA VAL A 63 -4.27 -19.65 -2.22
C VAL A 63 -3.03 -20.52 -2.46
N TYR A 64 -1.83 -19.93 -2.35
CA TYR A 64 -0.57 -20.66 -2.51
C TYR A 64 -0.36 -21.71 -1.41
N ASN A 65 -0.68 -21.39 -0.15
CA ASN A 65 -0.55 -22.37 0.93
C ASN A 65 -1.54 -23.54 0.77
N ILE A 66 -2.77 -23.27 0.32
CA ILE A 66 -3.77 -24.30 0.05
C ILE A 66 -3.29 -25.23 -1.07
N SER A 67 -2.79 -24.68 -2.18
CA SER A 67 -2.33 -25.50 -3.32
C SER A 67 -1.14 -26.38 -2.96
N VAL A 68 -0.17 -25.84 -2.21
CA VAL A 68 0.97 -26.60 -1.69
C VAL A 68 0.51 -27.71 -0.74
N PHE A 69 -0.41 -27.42 0.19
CA PHE A 69 -0.95 -28.43 1.11
C PHE A 69 -1.66 -29.58 0.38
N THR A 70 -2.50 -29.29 -0.63
CA THR A 70 -3.17 -30.31 -1.43
C THR A 70 -2.18 -31.19 -2.20
N PHE A 71 -1.09 -30.60 -2.72
CA PHE A 71 -0.05 -31.36 -3.41
C PHE A 71 0.65 -32.39 -2.49
N TYR A 72 0.88 -32.07 -1.22
CA TYR A 72 1.49 -33.00 -0.25
C TYR A 72 0.56 -34.15 0.14
N GLN A 73 -0.77 -33.99 0.11
CA GLN A 73 -1.72 -35.05 0.47
C GLN A 73 -1.94 -36.08 -0.64
N LEU A 74 -1.61 -35.74 -1.89
CA LEU A 74 -1.78 -36.60 -3.07
C LEU A 74 -0.53 -37.44 -3.39
N LYS A 75 0.54 -37.32 -2.60
CA LYS A 75 1.83 -37.99 -2.80
C LYS A 75 2.11 -38.96 -1.67
#